data_AF-A0A7V5QA34-F1
#
_entry.id   AF-A0A7V5QA34-F1
#
_cell.length_a   1.000
_cell.length_b   1.000
_cell.length_c   1.000
_cell.angle_alpha   90.00
_cell.angle_beta   90.00
_cell.angle_gamma   90.00
#
_symmetry.space_group_name_H-M   'P 1'
#
loop_
_entity.id
_entity.type
_entity.pdbx_description
1 polymer ?
#
loop_
_entity_poly.entity_id
_entity_poly.type
_entity_poly.pdbx_seq_one_letter_code
_entity_poly.pdbx_strand_id
1 'polypeptide(L)'
;HNWITVGAIRSTGLSGALGIARHVWRLYEQTDPGHSPVASPKIPQATMLAQRGKRDWRAPDHGEIVCHCELATRREIEAALTGPLAARSLAGLKRQTRVTMGRCQGFFCSSRLAELTRGHFQIPLAVEDNDE
;
A
#
# COMPACT_ATOMS: atom_id res chain seq x y z
N HIS A 1 8.77 -16.98 26.82
CA HIS A 1 8.18 -16.37 28.03
C HIS A 1 8.20 -14.83 28.03
N ASN A 2 8.67 -14.14 26.98
CA ASN A 2 8.76 -12.67 26.96
C ASN A 2 7.93 -12.08 25.81
N TRP A 3 6.60 -12.19 25.89
CA TRP A 3 5.69 -11.62 24.89
C TRP A 3 5.20 -10.26 25.36
N ILE A 4 5.31 -9.23 24.51
CA ILE A 4 4.65 -7.95 24.72
C ILE A 4 3.42 -7.90 23.83
N THR A 5 2.23 -7.87 24.43
CA THR A 5 0.97 -7.76 23.70
C THR A 5 0.49 -6.32 23.68
N VAL A 6 0.22 -5.82 22.48
CA VAL A 6 -0.29 -4.47 22.24
C VAL A 6 -1.64 -4.60 21.55
N GLY A 7 -2.73 -4.38 22.28
CA GLY A 7 -4.10 -4.66 21.82
C GLY A 7 -5.11 -3.61 22.27
N ALA A 8 -6.37 -3.78 21.86
CA ALA A 8 -7.50 -2.90 22.18
C ALA A 8 -7.37 -1.43 21.70
N ILE A 9 -6.46 -1.17 20.77
CA ILE A 9 -6.27 0.16 20.16
C ILE A 9 -7.22 0.31 18.98
N ARG A 10 -8.26 1.13 19.14
CA ARG A 10 -9.23 1.43 18.06
C ARG A 10 -8.82 2.67 17.25
N SER A 11 -9.65 3.71 17.22
CA SER A 11 -9.47 4.90 16.38
C SER A 11 -8.20 5.70 16.68
N THR A 12 -7.68 5.65 17.90
CA THR A 12 -6.46 6.36 18.31
C THR A 12 -5.17 5.66 17.91
N GLY A 13 -5.25 4.50 17.24
CA GLY A 13 -4.03 3.75 16.88
C GLY A 13 -3.09 4.49 15.96
N LEU A 14 -3.62 5.28 15.02
CA LEU A 14 -2.78 6.06 14.13
C LEU A 14 -2.13 7.26 14.85
N SER A 15 -2.92 8.04 15.60
CA SER A 15 -2.41 9.22 16.32
C SER A 15 -1.48 8.86 17.48
N GLY A 16 -1.71 7.73 18.14
CA GLY A 16 -0.89 7.22 19.24
C GLY A 16 0.31 6.37 18.81
N ALA A 17 0.42 6.01 17.52
CA ALA A 17 1.36 4.98 17.04
C ALA A 17 2.79 5.20 17.54
N LEU A 18 3.33 6.41 17.43
CA LEU A 18 4.70 6.73 17.85
C LEU A 18 4.86 6.69 19.38
N GLY A 19 3.84 7.08 20.14
CA GLY A 19 3.85 6.99 21.60
C GLY A 19 3.82 5.54 22.07
N ILE A 20 2.96 4.73 21.46
CA ILE A 20 2.87 3.29 21.71
C ILE A 20 4.20 2.61 21.36
N ALA A 21 4.79 2.90 20.21
CA ALA A 21 6.08 2.34 19.80
C ALA A 21 7.19 2.65 20.81
N ARG A 22 7.29 3.90 21.30
CA ARG A 22 8.25 4.26 22.35
C ARG A 22 7.99 3.55 23.67
N HIS A 23 6.73 3.37 24.06
CA HIS A 23 6.38 2.64 25.27
C HIS A 23 6.75 1.16 25.17
N VAL A 24 6.43 0.51 24.05
CA VAL A 24 6.78 -0.89 23.78
C VAL A 24 8.29 -1.09 23.76
N TRP A 25 9.03 -0.17 23.13
CA TRP A 25 10.49 -0.21 23.13
C TRP A 25 11.07 -0.21 24.56
N ARG A 26 10.56 0.63 25.45
CA ARG A 26 11.01 0.67 26.86
C ARG A 26 10.74 -0.60 27.65
N LEU A 27 9.68 -1.33 27.29
CA LEU A 27 9.41 -2.64 27.88
C LEU A 27 10.34 -3.70 27.30
N TYR A 28 10.61 -3.63 25.99
CA TYR A 28 11.48 -4.55 25.28
C TYR A 28 12.95 -4.45 25.75
N GLU A 29 13.49 -3.24 25.88
CA GLU A 29 14.90 -3.01 26.25
C GLU A 29 15.25 -3.53 27.65
N GLN A 30 14.27 -3.66 28.54
CA GLN A 30 14.45 -4.30 29.86
C GLN A 30 14.69 -5.80 29.75
N THR A 31 14.23 -6.42 28.66
CA THR A 31 14.35 -7.87 28.43
C THR A 31 15.51 -8.23 27.50
N ASP A 32 15.92 -7.32 26.62
CA ASP A 32 17.03 -7.50 25.68
C ASP A 32 17.81 -6.18 25.48
N PRO A 33 18.74 -5.87 26.39
CA PRO A 33 19.52 -4.63 26.34
C PRO A 33 20.56 -4.60 25.21
N GLY A 34 20.81 -5.72 24.54
CA GLY A 34 21.81 -5.86 23.47
C GLY A 34 21.24 -5.65 22.06
N HIS A 35 19.99 -5.25 21.92
CA HIS A 35 19.34 -5.13 20.62
C HIS A 35 20.04 -4.12 19.72
N SER A 36 20.42 -4.58 18.53
CA SER A 36 21.01 -3.74 17.49
C SER A 36 19.92 -3.30 16.50
N PRO A 37 19.73 -1.99 16.27
CA PRO A 37 18.72 -1.51 15.34
C PRO A 37 19.06 -1.94 13.91
N VAL A 38 18.03 -2.06 13.07
CA VAL A 38 18.20 -2.29 11.63
C VAL A 38 18.98 -1.11 11.04
N ALA A 39 20.18 -1.37 10.50
CA ALA A 39 21.11 -0.33 10.05
C ALA A 39 20.58 0.55 8.91
N SER A 40 19.74 0.00 8.04
CA SER A 40 19.18 0.73 6.88
C SER A 40 17.77 0.22 6.56
N PRO A 41 16.75 0.65 7.32
CA PRO A 41 15.38 0.20 7.09
C PRO A 41 14.89 0.72 5.73
N LYS A 42 14.24 -0.15 4.95
CA LYS A 42 13.52 0.26 3.74
C LYS A 42 12.22 0.94 4.15
N ILE A 43 12.17 2.26 4.08
CA ILE A 43 10.99 3.05 4.45
C ILE A 43 10.17 3.33 3.18
N PRO A 44 8.97 2.75 3.01
CA PRO A 44 8.11 3.11 1.90
C PRO A 44 7.64 4.56 2.06
N GLN A 45 7.71 5.34 0.99
CA GLN A 45 7.16 6.69 0.98
C GLN A 45 5.65 6.62 0.76
N ALA A 46 4.88 7.19 1.69
CA ALA A 46 3.44 7.32 1.53
C ALA A 46 3.13 8.29 0.38
N THR A 47 2.43 7.80 -0.64
CA THR A 47 2.00 8.63 -1.76
C THR A 47 0.77 9.46 -1.34
N MET A 48 0.71 10.71 -1.80
CA MET A 48 -0.47 11.54 -1.61
C MET A 48 -1.65 10.94 -2.39
N LEU A 49 -2.70 10.50 -1.70
CA LEU A 49 -3.86 9.89 -2.37
C LEU A 49 -5.00 10.89 -2.61
N ALA A 50 -5.02 11.98 -1.85
CA ALA A 50 -6.05 13.01 -2.00
C ALA A 50 -5.90 13.75 -3.34
N GLN A 51 -7.02 13.96 -4.03
CA GLN A 51 -7.04 14.66 -5.32
C GLN A 51 -6.54 16.10 -5.24
N ARG A 52 -6.65 16.75 -4.07
CA ARG A 52 -6.20 18.13 -3.85
C ARG A 52 -4.68 18.27 -3.72
N GLY A 53 -3.97 17.21 -3.38
CA GLY A 53 -2.51 17.24 -3.21
C GLY A 53 -1.74 17.06 -4.52
N LYS A 54 -0.41 16.99 -4.42
CA LYS A 54 0.48 16.68 -5.56
C LYS A 54 0.26 15.23 -5.99
N ARG A 55 -0.22 15.03 -7.21
CA ARG A 55 -0.50 13.72 -7.81
C ARG A 55 0.20 13.61 -9.16
N ASP A 56 0.52 12.39 -9.55
CA ASP A 56 1.25 12.12 -10.79
C ASP A 56 0.47 12.58 -12.03
N TRP A 57 -0.86 12.42 -12.05
CA TRP A 57 -1.71 12.84 -13.19
C TRP A 57 -1.64 14.33 -13.54
N ARG A 58 -1.07 15.18 -12.67
CA ARG A 58 -0.86 16.61 -12.94
C ARG A 58 0.48 16.90 -13.63
N ALA A 59 1.36 15.91 -13.74
CA ALA A 59 2.64 16.06 -14.43
C ALA A 59 2.39 16.12 -15.96
N PRO A 60 3.14 16.95 -16.71
CA PRO A 60 2.98 17.03 -18.18
C PRO A 60 3.17 15.70 -18.91
N ASP A 61 3.96 14.79 -18.33
CA ASP A 61 4.36 13.49 -18.87
C ASP A 61 3.75 12.30 -18.10
N HIS A 62 2.67 12.53 -17.36
CA HIS A 62 2.04 11.54 -16.46
C HIS A 62 1.61 10.21 -17.14
N GLY A 63 1.49 10.19 -18.46
CA GLY A 63 1.16 9.00 -19.22
C GLY A 63 -0.29 8.54 -19.02
N GLU A 64 -0.49 7.22 -19.03
CA GLU A 64 -1.82 6.60 -19.00
C GLU A 64 -2.52 6.82 -17.65
N ILE A 65 -3.75 7.35 -17.65
CA ILE A 65 -4.67 7.30 -16.51
C ILE A 65 -5.48 6.00 -16.60
N VAL A 66 -5.19 5.06 -15.71
CA VAL A 66 -5.87 3.75 -15.67
C VAL A 66 -7.22 3.84 -14.95
N CYS A 67 -7.29 4.58 -13.83
CA CYS A 67 -8.54 4.76 -13.09
C CYS A 67 -8.99 6.23 -13.15
N HIS A 68 -9.92 6.53 -14.06
CA HIS A 68 -10.44 7.88 -14.29
C HIS A 68 -11.14 8.48 -13.06
N CYS A 69 -11.86 7.68 -12.25
CA CYS A 69 -12.54 8.21 -11.07
C CYS A 69 -11.59 8.67 -9.96
N GLU A 70 -10.39 8.09 -9.88
CA GLU A 70 -9.42 8.33 -8.80
C GLU A 70 -8.12 8.97 -9.33
N LEU A 71 -8.10 9.24 -10.64
CA LEU A 71 -6.99 9.82 -11.41
C LEU A 71 -5.68 9.06 -11.17
N ALA A 72 -5.75 7.74 -11.01
CA ALA A 72 -4.59 6.90 -10.78
C ALA A 72 -3.90 6.61 -12.11
N THR A 73 -2.62 6.97 -12.20
CA THR A 73 -1.81 6.73 -13.41
C THR A 73 -1.24 5.32 -13.42
N ARG A 74 -0.85 4.83 -14.61
CA ARG A 74 -0.10 3.58 -14.77
C ARG A 74 1.19 3.60 -13.94
N ARG A 75 1.90 4.73 -13.93
CA ARG A 75 3.13 4.93 -13.16
C ARG A 75 2.90 4.76 -11.65
N GLU A 76 1.82 5.34 -11.11
CA GLU A 76 1.43 5.16 -9.70
C GLU A 76 1.12 3.68 -9.39
N ILE A 77 0.46 2.98 -10.31
CA ILE A 77 0.14 1.55 -10.16
C ILE A 77 1.40 0.67 -10.19
N GLU A 78 2.29 0.86 -11.17
CA GLU A 78 3.54 0.10 -11.29
C GLU A 78 4.46 0.31 -10.08
N ALA A 79 4.55 1.55 -9.57
CA ALA A 79 5.27 1.85 -8.35
C ALA A 79 4.70 1.10 -7.15
N ALA A 80 3.36 1.01 -7.04
CA ALA A 80 2.71 0.24 -5.99
C ALA A 80 2.93 -1.29 -6.14
N LEU A 81 3.13 -1.80 -7.35
CA LEU A 81 3.33 -3.23 -7.63
C LEU A 81 4.78 -3.71 -7.45
N THR A 82 5.75 -2.79 -7.51
CA THR A 82 7.19 -3.10 -7.52
C THR A 82 7.97 -2.46 -6.35
N GLY A 83 7.38 -1.50 -5.65
CA GLY A 83 8.03 -0.77 -4.56
C GLY A 83 8.35 -1.62 -3.32
N PRO A 84 9.00 -1.02 -2.30
CA PRO A 84 9.41 -1.72 -1.08
C PRO A 84 8.24 -2.31 -0.27
N LEU A 85 7.02 -1.81 -0.49
CA LEU A 85 5.78 -2.37 0.03
C LEU A 85 4.87 -2.81 -1.14
N ALA A 86 5.40 -3.66 -2.02
CA ALA A 86 4.70 -4.10 -3.21
C ALA A 86 3.31 -4.70 -2.91
N ALA A 87 2.28 -4.19 -3.57
CA ALA A 87 0.93 -4.72 -3.47
C ALA A 87 0.84 -6.13 -4.07
N ARG A 88 0.32 -7.07 -3.28
CA ARG A 88 0.12 -8.48 -3.67
C ARG A 88 -1.35 -8.89 -3.76
N SER A 89 -2.24 -7.91 -3.69
CA SER A 89 -3.69 -8.07 -3.82
C SER A 89 -4.36 -6.76 -4.24
N LEU A 90 -5.58 -6.86 -4.74
CA LEU A 90 -6.39 -5.68 -5.07
C LEU A 90 -6.57 -4.79 -3.84
N ALA A 91 -6.86 -5.36 -2.66
CA ALA A 91 -7.00 -4.57 -1.43
C ALA A 91 -5.72 -3.78 -1.09
N GLY A 92 -4.55 -4.39 -1.29
CA GLY A 92 -3.26 -3.70 -1.16
C GLY A 92 -3.13 -2.55 -2.16
N LEU A 93 -3.45 -2.80 -3.43
CA LEU A 93 -3.36 -1.80 -4.49
C LEU A 93 -4.33 -0.62 -4.26
N LYS A 94 -5.57 -0.91 -3.82
CA LYS A 94 -6.58 0.10 -3.43
C LYS A 94 -6.04 1.02 -2.34
N ARG A 95 -5.39 0.47 -1.31
CA ARG A 95 -4.80 1.27 -0.22
C ARG A 95 -3.67 2.19 -0.68
N GLN A 96 -2.95 1.83 -1.74
CA GLN A 96 -1.80 2.58 -2.23
C GLN A 96 -2.12 3.54 -3.38
N THR A 97 -3.22 3.34 -4.12
CA THR A 97 -3.51 4.11 -5.36
C THR A 97 -4.95 4.58 -5.48
N ARG A 98 -5.85 4.10 -4.61
CA ARG A 98 -7.31 4.28 -4.67
C ARG A 98 -8.00 3.75 -5.93
N VAL A 99 -7.33 3.00 -6.80
CA VAL A 99 -8.01 2.38 -7.97
C VAL A 99 -9.27 1.64 -7.52
N THR A 100 -10.34 1.64 -8.34
CA THR A 100 -11.64 1.02 -8.02
C THR A 100 -12.40 1.60 -6.80
N MET A 101 -11.92 2.69 -6.16
CA MET A 101 -12.59 3.31 -5.00
C MET A 101 -13.48 4.50 -5.36
N GLY A 102 -13.47 4.92 -6.62
CA GLY A 102 -14.31 6.01 -7.10
C GLY A 102 -15.72 5.57 -7.49
N ARG A 103 -16.51 6.48 -8.05
CA ARG A 103 -17.95 6.28 -8.33
C ARG A 103 -18.28 5.00 -9.13
N CYS A 104 -17.41 4.60 -10.07
CA CYS A 104 -17.65 3.41 -10.90
C CYS A 104 -17.32 2.07 -10.21
N GLN A 105 -16.74 2.08 -9.01
CA GLN A 105 -16.35 0.87 -8.26
C GLN A 105 -15.51 -0.15 -9.06
N GLY A 106 -14.74 0.32 -10.03
CA GLY A 106 -13.85 -0.52 -10.85
C GLY A 106 -14.44 -0.94 -12.20
N PHE A 107 -15.73 -0.69 -12.47
CA PHE A 107 -16.39 -1.12 -13.70
C PHE A 107 -15.57 -0.82 -14.98
N PHE A 108 -14.98 0.37 -15.08
CA PHE A 108 -14.23 0.79 -16.27
C PHE A 108 -12.73 0.47 -16.25
N CYS A 109 -12.13 0.16 -15.10
CA CYS A 109 -10.67 -0.02 -14.99
C CYS A 109 -10.25 -1.44 -14.61
N SER A 110 -11.17 -2.31 -14.16
CA SER A 110 -10.83 -3.65 -13.67
C SER A 110 -10.14 -4.53 -14.71
N SER A 111 -10.58 -4.49 -15.98
CA SER A 111 -9.92 -5.28 -17.05
C SER A 111 -8.46 -4.85 -17.26
N ARG A 112 -8.23 -3.54 -17.42
CA ARG A 112 -6.87 -2.99 -17.53
C ARG A 112 -6.02 -3.25 -16.30
N LEU A 113 -6.61 -3.22 -15.11
CA LEU A 113 -5.92 -3.60 -13.88
C LEU A 113 -5.55 -5.08 -13.85
N ALA A 114 -6.39 -5.98 -14.38
CA ALA A 114 -6.07 -7.40 -14.45
C ALA A 114 -4.83 -7.66 -15.32
N GLU A 115 -4.68 -6.93 -16.43
CA GLU A 115 -3.47 -6.98 -17.26
C GLU A 115 -2.24 -6.47 -16.51
N LEU A 116 -2.32 -5.29 -15.90
CA LEU A 116 -1.19 -4.67 -15.19
C LEU A 116 -0.75 -5.44 -13.94
N THR A 117 -1.68 -6.15 -13.31
CA THR A 117 -1.43 -6.89 -12.05
C THR A 117 -1.07 -8.36 -12.27
N ARG A 118 -1.05 -8.82 -13.52
CA ARG A 118 -0.68 -10.20 -13.87
C ARG A 118 0.71 -10.53 -13.31
N GLY A 119 0.83 -11.66 -12.62
CA GLY A 119 2.06 -12.09 -11.95
C GLY A 119 2.44 -11.30 -10.68
N HIS A 120 1.73 -10.23 -10.33
CA HIS A 120 2.00 -9.47 -9.10
C HIS A 120 1.12 -9.87 -7.92
N PHE A 121 -0.12 -10.32 -8.17
CA PHE A 121 -1.05 -10.71 -7.12
C PHE A 121 -0.95 -12.20 -6.80
N GLN A 122 -1.19 -12.54 -5.53
CA GLN A 122 -1.30 -13.95 -5.11
C GLN A 122 -2.51 -14.63 -5.74
N ILE A 123 -3.60 -13.88 -5.91
CA ILE A 123 -4.82 -14.32 -6.59
C ILE A 123 -5.04 -13.34 -7.76
N PRO A 124 -4.98 -13.81 -9.01
CA PRO A 124 -5.23 -12.98 -10.18
C PRO A 124 -6.62 -12.34 -10.17
N LEU A 125 -6.76 -11.18 -10.81
CA LEU A 125 -8.06 -10.49 -10.95
C LEU A 125 -8.95 -11.12 -12.02
N ALA A 126 -8.34 -11.70 -13.04
CA ALA A 126 -9.02 -12.41 -14.12
C ALA A 126 -8.61 -13.88 -14.05
N VAL A 127 -9.51 -14.77 -14.48
CA VAL A 127 -9.17 -16.16 -14.73
C VAL A 127 -8.19 -16.17 -15.91
N GLU A 128 -7.09 -16.91 -15.76
CA GLU A 128 -6.21 -17.17 -16.89
C GLU A 128 -6.86 -18.28 -17.72
N ASP A 129 -7.14 -17.99 -19.00
CA ASP A 129 -7.56 -19.04 -19.91
C ASP A 129 -6.38 -20.00 -20.06
N ASN A 130 -6.50 -21.19 -19.47
CA ASN A 130 -5.63 -22.30 -19.82
C ASN A 130 -6.06 -22.74 -21.23
N ASP A 131 -5.46 -22.12 -22.24
CA ASP A 131 -5.50 -22.64 -23.60
C ASP A 131 -4.74 -23.99 -23.59
N GLU A 132 -5.50 -25.10 -23.46
CA GLU A 132 -5.09 -26.45 -23.87
C GLU A 132 -5.14 -26.58 -25.41
#